data_AF-A0A2L1TUD2-F1
#
_entry.id   AF-A0A2L1TUD2-F1
#
_cell.length_a   1.000
_cell.length_b   1.000
_cell.length_c   1.000
_cell.angle_alpha   90.00
_cell.angle_beta   90.00
_cell.angle_gamma   90.00
#
_symmetry.space_group_name_H-M   'P 1'
#
loop_
_entity.id
_entity.type
_entity.pdbx_description
1 polymer ?
#
loop_
_entity_poly.entity_id
_entity_poly.type
_entity_poly.pdbx_seq_one_letter_code
_entity_poly.pdbx_strand_id
1 'polypeptide(L)'
;MKQHYNRLDFRQYIEDNLEETRRHELETHLYRCDLCLSMYMKELELSSLPPISTAPGPFMDDVVEQIQRMNSHAFRKQSGGISHPAARKTKPNQRKQFMIHYTVAAAATFILVVSGAFYGFGGLDDHPASPQKKPTSVSDKVMEKTVGLLDSFQTNPPKGGTTR
;
A
#
# COMPACT_ATOMS: atom_id res chain seq x y z
N MET A 1 -31.05 -4.91 -16.98
CA MET A 1 -30.42 -4.10 -18.04
C MET A 1 -29.76 -2.92 -17.34
N LYS A 2 -28.42 -2.91 -17.21
CA LYS A 2 -27.73 -1.84 -16.48
C LYS A 2 -27.73 -0.61 -17.39
N GLN A 3 -28.64 0.34 -17.13
CA GLN A 3 -28.60 1.66 -17.75
C GLN A 3 -27.25 2.29 -17.34
N HIS A 4 -26.47 2.73 -18.33
CA HIS A 4 -25.19 3.41 -18.12
C HIS A 4 -25.36 4.89 -18.44
N TYR A 5 -24.69 5.74 -17.67
CA TYR A 5 -24.68 7.18 -17.93
C TYR A 5 -23.83 7.50 -19.16
N ASN A 6 -24.24 8.54 -19.88
CA ASN A 6 -23.55 8.99 -21.09
C ASN A 6 -22.48 10.03 -20.74
N ARG A 7 -21.70 10.45 -21.74
CA ARG A 7 -20.62 11.43 -21.57
C ARG A 7 -21.13 12.84 -21.21
N LEU A 8 -22.33 13.21 -21.65
CA LEU A 8 -22.95 14.50 -21.32
C LEU A 8 -23.32 14.57 -19.84
N ASP A 9 -23.81 13.47 -19.27
CA ASP A 9 -24.14 13.37 -17.85
C ASP A 9 -22.89 13.57 -16.98
N PHE A 10 -21.76 12.97 -17.36
CA PHE A 10 -20.49 13.16 -16.66
C PHE A 10 -19.94 14.58 -16.79
N ARG A 11 -20.09 15.22 -17.95
CA ARG A 11 -19.69 16.62 -18.13
C ARG A 11 -20.51 17.54 -17.23
N GLN A 12 -21.83 17.37 -17.20
CA GLN A 12 -22.70 18.14 -16.32
C GLN A 12 -22.38 17.89 -14.84
N TYR A 13 -22.01 16.66 -14.48
CA TYR A 13 -21.55 16.33 -13.12
C TYR A 13 -20.23 17.05 -12.78
N ILE A 14 -19.24 17.06 -13.67
CA ILE A 14 -17.94 17.72 -13.45
C ILE A 14 -18.09 19.24 -13.35
N GLU A 15 -18.97 19.83 -14.15
CA GLU A 15 -19.27 21.27 -14.15
C GLU A 15 -20.24 21.70 -13.02
N ASP A 16 -20.60 20.77 -12.14
CA ASP A 16 -21.55 20.98 -11.03
C ASP A 16 -22.96 21.44 -11.46
N ASN A 17 -23.35 21.13 -12.70
CA ASN A 17 -24.62 21.52 -13.33
C ASN A 17 -25.74 20.48 -13.19
N LEU A 18 -25.52 19.42 -12.42
CA LEU A 18 -26.50 18.36 -12.19
C LEU A 18 -27.39 18.66 -10.96
N GLU A 19 -28.67 18.28 -11.04
CA GLU A 19 -29.56 18.33 -9.89
C GLU A 19 -29.09 17.36 -8.79
N GLU A 20 -29.25 17.72 -7.52
CA GLU A 20 -28.76 16.94 -6.36
C GLU A 20 -29.24 15.49 -6.35
N THR A 21 -30.51 15.24 -6.70
CA THR A 21 -31.09 13.90 -6.79
C THR A 21 -30.38 13.05 -7.85
N ARG A 22 -30.20 13.59 -9.06
CA ARG A 22 -29.47 12.94 -10.15
C ARG A 22 -27.98 12.78 -9.86
N ARG A 23 -27.36 13.74 -9.16
CA ARG A 23 -25.97 13.67 -8.71
C ARG A 23 -25.79 12.45 -7.81
N HIS A 24 -26.66 12.30 -6.81
CA HIS A 24 -26.62 11.18 -5.88
C HIS A 24 -26.83 9.81 -6.57
N GLU A 25 -27.76 9.71 -7.52
CA GLU A 25 -27.98 8.49 -8.30
C GLU A 25 -26.76 8.11 -9.15
N LEU A 26 -26.15 9.10 -9.81
CA LEU A 26 -24.95 8.93 -10.62
C LEU A 26 -23.77 8.47 -9.75
N GLU A 27 -23.54 9.10 -8.60
CA GLU A 27 -22.51 8.68 -7.64
C GLU A 27 -22.74 7.26 -7.14
N THR A 28 -23.99 6.93 -6.76
CA THR A 28 -24.37 5.59 -6.33
C THR A 28 -24.08 4.55 -7.41
N HIS A 29 -24.30 4.90 -8.68
CA HIS A 29 -23.98 4.04 -9.81
C HIS A 29 -22.47 3.87 -10.02
N LEU A 30 -21.69 4.95 -9.88
CA LEU A 30 -20.22 4.93 -10.00
C LEU A 30 -19.57 3.94 -9.04
N TYR A 31 -20.08 3.79 -7.81
CA TYR A 31 -19.57 2.80 -6.84
C TYR A 31 -19.72 1.34 -7.28
N ARG A 32 -20.59 1.05 -8.27
CA ARG A 32 -20.99 -0.31 -8.64
C ARG A 32 -20.74 -0.65 -10.10
N CYS A 33 -20.24 0.30 -10.89
CA CYS A 33 -20.07 0.15 -12.33
C CYS A 33 -18.71 0.68 -12.80
N ASP A 34 -17.77 -0.24 -13.00
CA ASP A 34 -16.41 0.06 -13.47
C ASP A 34 -16.41 0.76 -14.84
N LEU A 35 -17.34 0.40 -15.73
CA LEU A 35 -17.48 1.05 -17.03
C LEU A 35 -17.79 2.54 -16.90
N CYS A 36 -18.77 2.90 -16.07
CA CYS A 36 -19.11 4.30 -15.80
C CYS A 36 -18.00 5.04 -15.07
N LEU A 37 -17.30 4.39 -14.14
CA LEU A 37 -16.13 4.96 -13.48
C LEU A 37 -15.02 5.29 -14.48
N SER A 38 -14.72 4.38 -15.41
CA SER A 38 -13.71 4.61 -16.45
C SER A 38 -14.06 5.79 -17.35
N MET A 39 -15.36 5.93 -17.72
CA MET A 39 -15.84 7.04 -18.54
C MET A 39 -15.75 8.38 -17.79
N TYR A 40 -16.13 8.39 -16.50
CA TYR A 40 -15.98 9.55 -15.63
C TYR A 40 -14.52 10.01 -15.54
N MET A 41 -13.59 9.10 -15.23
CA MET A 41 -12.16 9.44 -15.13
C MET A 41 -11.63 10.06 -16.42
N LYS A 42 -12.04 9.51 -17.57
CA LYS A 42 -11.68 10.07 -18.88
C LYS A 42 -12.23 11.48 -19.11
N GLU A 43 -13.49 11.75 -18.74
CA GLU A 43 -14.05 13.10 -18.84
C GLU A 43 -13.38 14.06 -17.85
N LEU A 44 -12.99 13.58 -16.66
CA LEU A 44 -12.30 14.37 -15.65
C LEU A 44 -10.89 14.79 -16.12
N GLU A 45 -10.14 13.89 -16.75
CA GLU A 45 -8.82 14.20 -17.34
C GLU A 45 -8.91 15.21 -18.49
N LEU A 46 -10.02 15.17 -19.25
CA LEU A 46 -10.28 16.14 -20.32
C LEU A 46 -10.74 17.50 -19.80
N SER A 47 -11.23 17.55 -18.56
CA SER A 47 -11.64 18.80 -17.93
C SER A 47 -10.40 19.62 -17.53
N SER A 48 -10.34 20.87 -17.98
CA SER A 48 -9.24 21.78 -17.66
C SER A 48 -9.42 22.29 -16.22
N LEU A 49 -8.98 21.49 -15.24
CA LEU A 49 -8.91 21.96 -13.86
C LEU A 49 -7.83 23.05 -13.75
N PRO A 50 -8.08 24.13 -12.99
CA PRO A 50 -7.06 25.15 -12.76
C PRO A 50 -5.83 24.49 -12.11
N PRO A 51 -4.61 24.90 -12.50
CA PRO A 51 -3.40 24.33 -11.93
C PRO A 51 -3.38 24.56 -10.42
N ILE A 52 -3.20 23.48 -9.65
CA ILE A 52 -3.01 23.58 -8.21
C ILE A 52 -1.70 24.33 -7.99
N SER A 53 -1.77 25.52 -7.40
CA SER A 53 -0.58 26.26 -7.00
C SER A 53 0.11 25.48 -5.86
N THR A 54 1.27 24.90 -6.14
CA THR A 54 2.08 24.16 -5.15
C THR A 54 2.90 25.09 -4.25
N ALA A 55 2.81 26.39 -4.45
CA ALA A 55 3.44 27.36 -3.57
C ALA A 55 2.65 27.43 -2.25
N PRO A 56 3.31 27.41 -1.08
CA PRO A 56 2.70 27.83 0.17
C PRO A 56 2.22 29.27 -0.03
N GLY A 57 0.91 29.42 -0.22
CA GLY A 57 0.27 30.72 -0.36
C GLY A 57 -0.22 31.21 1.00
N PRO A 58 -0.43 32.52 1.17
CA PRO A 58 -0.98 33.10 2.42
C PRO A 58 -2.30 32.43 2.85
N PHE A 59 -3.07 31.90 1.89
CA PHE A 59 -4.28 31.12 2.16
C PHE A 59 -4.04 29.87 3.03
N MET A 60 -2.97 29.08 2.79
CA MET A 60 -2.71 27.88 3.60
C MET A 60 -2.35 28.25 5.03
N ASP A 61 -1.56 29.30 5.21
CA ASP A 61 -1.16 29.79 6.53
C ASP A 61 -2.37 30.29 7.32
N ASP A 62 -3.27 31.05 6.69
CA ASP A 62 -4.51 31.53 7.28
C ASP A 62 -5.44 30.38 7.72
N VAL A 63 -5.57 29.34 6.90
CA VAL A 63 -6.40 28.16 7.21
C VAL A 63 -5.81 27.38 8.39
N VAL A 64 -4.49 27.16 8.40
CA VAL A 64 -3.80 26.48 9.50
C VAL A 64 -3.97 27.27 10.81
N GLU A 65 -3.83 28.59 10.75
CA GLU A 65 -4.02 29.45 11.92
C GLU A 65 -5.48 29.42 12.40
N GLN A 66 -6.46 29.45 11.50
CA GLN A 66 -7.88 29.36 11.85
C GLN A 66 -8.24 28.04 12.54
N ILE A 67 -7.72 26.91 12.04
CA ILE A 67 -7.93 25.59 12.66
C ILE A 67 -7.32 25.56 14.07
N GLN A 68 -6.12 26.11 14.25
CA GLN A 68 -5.48 26.21 15.56
C GLN A 68 -6.28 27.08 16.54
N ARG A 69 -6.80 28.22 16.09
CA ARG A 69 -7.67 29.10 16.91
C ARG A 69 -8.93 28.36 17.35
N MET A 70 -9.64 27.68 16.44
CA MET A 70 -10.85 26.91 16.77
C MET A 70 -10.57 25.80 17.80
N ASN A 71 -9.45 25.09 17.66
CA ASN A 71 -9.07 24.03 18.60
C ASN A 71 -8.64 24.57 19.98
N SER A 72 -8.03 25.77 20.03
CA SER A 72 -7.57 26.38 21.29
C SER A 72 -8.72 26.85 22.20
N HIS A 73 -9.86 27.25 21.63
CA HIS A 73 -11.06 27.62 22.40
C HIS A 73 -11.80 26.42 23.01
N ALA A 74 -11.62 25.21 22.45
CA ALA A 74 -12.16 23.98 23.02
C ALA A 74 -11.36 23.48 24.24
N PHE A 75 -10.05 23.77 24.30
CA PHE A 75 -9.16 23.26 25.36
C PHE A 75 -9.00 24.17 26.58
N ARG A 76 -9.31 25.47 26.47
CA ARG A 76 -9.10 26.46 27.55
C ARG A 76 -10.23 26.52 28.60
N LYS A 77 -11.40 25.91 28.35
CA LYS A 77 -12.53 25.93 29.30
C LYS A 77 -12.44 24.91 30.44
N GLN A 78 -11.40 24.09 30.48
CA GLN A 78 -11.25 22.98 31.44
C GLN A 78 -10.13 23.15 32.47
N SER A 79 -9.50 24.33 32.54
CA SER A 79 -8.56 24.69 33.61
C SER A 79 -9.19 25.67 34.60
N GLY A 80 -10.32 25.30 35.18
CA GLY A 80 -10.83 25.83 36.45
C GLY A 80 -10.61 24.75 37.52
N GLY A 81 -9.78 25.03 38.51
CA GLY A 81 -9.22 24.02 39.41
C GLY A 81 -10.20 23.35 40.37
N ILE A 82 -9.74 22.27 41.02
CA ILE A 82 -9.67 22.05 42.48
C ILE A 82 -9.27 20.57 42.75
N SER A 83 -8.24 20.41 43.59
CA SER A 83 -7.72 19.26 44.37
C SER A 83 -8.21 17.81 44.17
N HIS A 84 -7.21 16.91 44.04
CA HIS A 84 -7.05 15.50 44.46
C HIS A 84 -8.19 14.79 45.26
N PRO A 85 -8.42 13.45 45.11
CA PRO A 85 -7.38 12.45 45.41
C PRO A 85 -7.32 11.19 44.52
N ALA A 86 -6.28 10.41 44.84
CA ALA A 86 -5.72 9.28 44.12
C ALA A 86 -6.68 8.14 43.79
N ALA A 87 -6.59 7.63 42.56
CA ALA A 87 -7.04 6.29 42.18
C ALA A 87 -6.00 5.66 41.24
N ARG A 88 -5.21 4.73 41.79
CA ARG A 88 -4.16 3.99 41.10
C ARG A 88 -4.82 2.96 40.16
N LYS A 89 -4.94 3.27 38.87
CA LYS A 89 -5.35 2.28 37.85
C LYS A 89 -4.10 1.59 37.30
N THR A 90 -3.94 0.30 37.61
CA THR A 90 -2.92 -0.56 37.02
C THR A 90 -3.14 -0.65 35.51
N LYS A 91 -2.21 -0.11 34.72
CA LYS A 91 -2.21 -0.23 33.26
C LYS A 91 -2.11 -1.73 32.86
N PRO A 92 -3.00 -2.26 32.00
CA PRO A 92 -2.82 -3.60 31.47
C PRO A 92 -1.57 -3.65 30.59
N ASN A 93 -0.90 -4.81 30.63
CA ASN A 93 0.41 -5.04 30.05
C ASN A 93 0.33 -5.03 28.51
N GLN A 94 0.53 -3.85 27.91
CA GLN A 94 0.46 -3.61 26.46
C GLN A 94 1.31 -4.59 25.63
N ARG A 95 2.38 -5.15 26.22
CA ARG A 95 3.22 -6.17 25.57
C ARG A 95 2.45 -7.44 25.23
N LYS A 96 1.47 -7.86 26.05
CA LYS A 96 0.64 -9.05 25.79
C LYS A 96 -0.24 -8.85 24.56
N GLN A 97 -0.80 -7.65 24.38
CA GLN A 97 -1.63 -7.32 23.22
C GLN A 97 -0.80 -7.31 21.92
N PHE A 98 0.40 -6.72 21.94
CA PHE A 98 1.32 -6.74 20.80
C PHE A 98 1.75 -8.17 20.41
N MET A 99 2.04 -9.03 21.39
CA MET A 99 2.40 -10.43 21.12
C MET A 99 1.25 -11.19 20.45
N ILE A 100 0.00 -10.99 20.89
CA ILE A 100 -1.16 -11.65 20.28
C ILE A 100 -1.32 -11.23 18.81
N HIS A 101 -1.27 -9.93 18.51
CA HIS A 101 -1.40 -9.46 17.12
C HIS A 101 -0.30 -10.01 16.21
N TYR A 102 0.94 -10.09 16.72
CA TYR A 102 2.05 -10.67 15.97
C TYR A 102 1.85 -12.18 15.69
N THR A 103 1.40 -12.95 16.68
CA THR A 103 1.14 -14.39 16.50
C THR A 103 0.06 -14.67 15.47
N VAL A 104 -1.01 -13.86 15.44
CA VAL A 104 -2.09 -13.99 14.46
C VAL A 104 -1.57 -13.72 13.04
N ALA A 105 -0.78 -12.65 12.86
CA ALA A 105 -0.21 -12.32 11.56
C ALA A 105 0.76 -13.40 11.07
N ALA A 106 1.66 -13.89 11.93
CA ALA A 106 2.61 -14.95 11.59
C ALA A 106 1.90 -16.27 11.22
N ALA A 107 0.85 -16.64 11.95
CA ALA A 107 0.04 -17.81 11.62
C ALA A 107 -0.65 -17.67 10.26
N ALA A 108 -1.21 -16.49 9.95
CA ALA A 108 -1.83 -16.24 8.65
C ALA A 108 -0.83 -16.39 7.50
N THR A 109 0.40 -15.87 7.64
CA THR A 109 1.46 -16.05 6.63
C THR A 109 1.81 -17.52 6.43
N PHE A 110 1.98 -18.29 7.51
CA PHE A 110 2.24 -19.73 7.42
C PHE A 110 1.11 -20.49 6.73
N ILE A 111 -0.14 -20.19 7.07
CA ILE A 111 -1.32 -20.81 6.45
C ILE A 111 -1.35 -20.51 4.95
N LEU A 112 -1.14 -19.26 4.54
CA LEU A 112 -1.19 -18.86 3.13
C LEU A 112 -0.05 -19.49 2.31
N VAL A 113 1.15 -19.60 2.89
CA VAL A 113 2.31 -20.24 2.24
C VAL A 113 2.09 -21.75 2.10
N VAL A 114 1.63 -22.42 3.15
CA VAL A 114 1.36 -23.87 3.13
C VAL A 114 0.19 -24.21 2.20
N SER A 115 -0.85 -23.37 2.19
CA SER A 115 -2.00 -23.54 1.29
C SER A 115 -1.66 -23.22 -0.17
N GLY A 116 -0.53 -22.59 -0.44
CA GLY A 116 -0.14 -22.23 -1.79
C GLY A 116 -0.99 -21.12 -2.42
N ALA A 117 -1.63 -20.27 -1.62
CA ALA A 117 -2.52 -19.21 -2.08
C ALA A 117 -1.83 -18.20 -3.03
N PHE A 118 -0.50 -18.12 -2.99
CA PHE A 118 0.31 -17.25 -3.84
C PHE A 118 0.71 -17.86 -5.19
N TYR A 119 0.51 -19.16 -5.43
CA TYR A 119 0.86 -19.78 -6.72
C TYR A 119 -0.08 -19.35 -7.87
N GLY A 120 -1.28 -18.84 -7.56
CA GLY A 120 -2.27 -18.43 -8.56
C GLY A 120 -2.10 -17.02 -9.14
N PHE A 121 -1.20 -16.19 -8.62
CA PHE A 121 -1.06 -14.78 -9.04
C PHE A 121 -0.01 -14.53 -10.14
N GLY A 122 0.70 -15.58 -10.61
CA GLY A 122 1.72 -15.47 -11.67
C GLY A 122 1.23 -15.76 -13.09
N GLY A 123 -0.09 -15.88 -13.31
CA GLY A 123 -0.66 -16.34 -14.57
C GLY A 123 -1.35 -15.24 -15.39
N LEU A 124 -0.64 -14.16 -15.73
CA LEU A 124 -0.95 -13.35 -16.90
C LEU A 124 0.33 -13.21 -17.73
N ASP A 125 0.63 -14.23 -18.54
CA ASP A 125 1.37 -14.05 -19.78
C ASP A 125 0.92 -15.10 -20.80
N ASP A 126 0.66 -14.59 -22.00
CA ASP A 126 -0.14 -15.12 -23.08
C ASP A 126 0.79 -15.56 -24.24
N HIS A 127 0.93 -16.88 -24.49
CA HIS A 127 0.97 -17.53 -25.82
C HIS A 127 1.63 -18.93 -25.81
N PRO A 128 1.12 -19.89 -26.64
CA PRO A 128 1.68 -21.23 -26.81
C PRO A 128 2.68 -21.35 -27.99
N ALA A 129 3.58 -22.33 -27.86
CA ALA A 129 4.46 -22.93 -28.89
C ALA A 129 5.81 -22.25 -29.23
N SER A 130 6.92 -22.75 -28.65
CA SER A 130 8.11 -23.26 -29.39
C SER A 130 9.14 -23.86 -28.40
N PRO A 131 9.98 -24.86 -28.81
CA PRO A 131 10.62 -25.81 -27.92
C PRO A 131 12.01 -25.40 -27.44
N GLN A 132 12.37 -25.89 -26.25
CA GLN A 132 13.72 -26.00 -25.68
C GLN A 132 14.57 -24.72 -25.57
N LYS A 133 14.76 -24.26 -24.33
CA LYS A 133 16.09 -24.07 -23.74
C LYS A 133 15.92 -24.15 -22.22
N LYS A 134 16.58 -25.13 -21.58
CA LYS A 134 16.65 -25.22 -20.12
C LYS A 134 17.33 -23.95 -19.60
N PRO A 135 16.67 -23.08 -18.81
CA PRO A 135 17.37 -22.00 -18.14
C PRO A 135 18.19 -22.64 -17.01
N THR A 136 19.51 -22.44 -17.06
CA THR A 136 20.43 -22.89 -16.03
C THR A 136 19.97 -22.35 -14.69
N SER A 137 19.72 -23.26 -13.75
CA SER A 137 19.21 -22.88 -12.43
C SER A 137 20.30 -22.08 -11.73
N VAL A 138 19.91 -21.01 -11.05
CA VAL A 138 20.79 -20.31 -10.12
C VAL A 138 21.43 -21.28 -9.11
N SER A 139 20.78 -22.41 -8.81
CA SER A 139 21.36 -23.51 -8.04
C SER A 139 22.58 -24.15 -8.69
N ASP A 140 22.57 -24.35 -10.02
CA ASP A 140 23.70 -24.96 -10.76
C ASP A 140 24.93 -24.05 -10.70
N LYS A 141 24.71 -22.73 -10.84
CA LYS A 141 25.78 -21.71 -10.82
C LYS A 141 26.38 -21.50 -9.42
N VAL A 142 25.62 -21.77 -8.37
CA VAL A 142 26.09 -21.72 -6.97
C VAL A 142 26.83 -23.00 -6.61
N MET A 143 26.34 -24.16 -7.10
CA MET A 143 27.01 -25.44 -6.91
C MET A 143 28.41 -25.42 -7.53
N GLU A 144 28.54 -25.03 -8.80
CA GLU A 144 29.82 -24.96 -9.51
C GLU A 144 30.86 -24.08 -8.78
N LYS A 145 30.42 -22.93 -8.25
CA LYS A 145 31.29 -22.03 -7.47
C LYS A 145 31.72 -22.63 -6.12
N THR A 146 30.87 -23.44 -5.51
CA THR A 146 31.16 -24.07 -4.22
C THR A 146 32.15 -25.21 -4.40
N VAL A 147 31.99 -26.04 -5.45
CA VAL A 147 32.94 -27.14 -5.73
C VAL A 147 34.30 -26.60 -6.15
N GLY A 148 34.34 -25.54 -6.97
CA GLY A 148 35.60 -24.91 -7.38
C GLY A 148 36.36 -24.25 -6.22
N LEU A 149 35.65 -23.71 -5.22
CA LEU A 149 36.29 -23.19 -4.00
C LEU A 149 36.84 -24.32 -3.13
N LEU A 150 36.11 -25.44 -2.98
CA LEU A 150 36.57 -26.61 -2.23
C LEU A 150 37.86 -27.22 -2.81
N ASP A 151 37.97 -27.27 -4.14
CA ASP A 151 39.14 -27.84 -4.83
C ASP A 151 40.37 -26.89 -4.75
N SER A 152 40.14 -25.58 -4.75
CA SER A 152 41.16 -24.55 -4.54
C SER A 152 41.81 -24.63 -3.15
N PHE A 153 41.07 -25.09 -2.14
CA PHE A 153 41.62 -25.30 -0.79
C PHE A 153 42.35 -26.63 -0.61
N GLN A 154 42.14 -27.63 -1.48
CA GLN A 154 42.81 -28.94 -1.39
C GLN A 154 44.10 -29.03 -2.20
N THR A 155 44.38 -28.09 -3.12
CA THR A 155 45.49 -28.19 -4.09
C THR A 155 46.80 -27.51 -3.69
N ASN A 156 47.08 -27.29 -2.39
CA ASN A 156 48.43 -26.92 -1.94
C ASN A 156 48.92 -27.76 -0.75
N PRO A 157 49.53 -28.94 -0.99
CA PRO A 157 50.46 -29.53 -0.02
C PRO A 157 51.80 -28.77 -0.06
N PRO A 158 52.33 -28.29 1.08
CA PRO A 158 53.65 -27.67 1.12
C PRO A 158 54.74 -28.68 0.78
N LYS A 159 55.51 -28.40 -0.29
CA LYS A 159 56.84 -28.98 -0.50
C LYS A 159 57.76 -28.45 0.60
N GLY A 160 58.09 -29.29 1.58
CA GLY A 160 59.06 -28.98 2.63
C GLY A 160 59.80 -30.23 3.06
N GLY A 161 60.99 -30.45 2.50
CA GLY A 161 61.89 -31.53 2.85
C GLY A 161 63.33 -31.12 2.59
N THR A 162 63.88 -30.33 3.51
CA THR A 162 65.30 -29.95 3.57
C THR A 162 66.14 -31.20 3.86
N THR A 163 67.00 -31.59 2.93
CA THR A 163 68.11 -32.51 3.23
C THR A 163 69.24 -31.76 3.93
N ARG A 164 69.67 -32.38 5.02
CA ARG A 164 70.81 -32.10 5.90
C ARG A 164 72.15 -31.99 5.16
#